data_AF-A0A1J3J7Q1-F1
#
_entry.id   AF-A0A1J3J7Q1-F1
#
_cell.length_a   1.000
_cell.length_b   1.000
_cell.length_c   1.000
_cell.angle_alpha   90.00
_cell.angle_beta   90.00
_cell.angle_gamma   90.00
#
_symmetry.space_group_name_H-M   'P 1'
#
loop_
_entity.id
_entity.type
_entity.pdbx_description
1 polymer ?
#
loop_
_entity_poly.entity_id
_entity_poly.type
_entity_poly.pdbx_seq_one_letter_code
_entity_poly.pdbx_strand_id
1 'polypeptide(L)'
;DERDSTEFEKNRKRYQELIATLPHEKGWRPKTPLIEYGGHWLTQHLLEGLLYAQEFFKAQPIDFFICSFPKTGTTWLKALTFTIANRSRSENSKNLLLKHNPHELV
;
A
#
# COMPACT_ATOMS: atom_id res chain seq x y z
N ASP A 1 -15.93 9.89 -24.12
CA ASP A 1 -15.10 8.84 -23.52
C ASP A 1 -15.32 8.79 -22.02
N GLU A 2 -16.31 8.01 -21.60
CA GLU A 2 -16.50 7.63 -20.20
C GLU A 2 -15.28 6.81 -19.78
N ARG A 3 -14.41 7.38 -18.94
CA ARG A 3 -13.37 6.62 -18.28
C ARG A 3 -14.07 5.69 -17.28
N ASP A 4 -14.12 4.40 -17.60
CA ASP A 4 -14.62 3.39 -16.67
C ASP A 4 -13.95 3.56 -15.31
N SER A 5 -14.78 3.75 -14.28
CA SER A 5 -14.34 3.91 -12.90
C SER A 5 -13.60 2.65 -12.44
N THR A 6 -12.49 2.80 -11.70
CA THR A 6 -11.74 1.66 -11.17
C THR A 6 -12.58 0.91 -10.13
N GLU A 7 -12.27 -0.36 -9.88
CA GLU A 7 -13.02 -1.16 -8.90
C GLU A 7 -12.92 -0.56 -7.49
N PHE A 8 -11.77 0.06 -7.16
CA PHE A 8 -11.61 0.83 -5.93
C PHE A 8 -12.60 2.00 -5.87
N GLU A 9 -12.70 2.80 -6.93
CA GLU A 9 -13.59 3.97 -6.98
C GLU A 9 -15.07 3.58 -6.92
N LYS A 10 -15.46 2.46 -7.56
CA LYS A 10 -16.82 1.89 -7.46
C LYS A 10 -17.19 1.51 -6.03
N ASN A 11 -16.24 0.98 -5.26
CA ASN A 11 -16.48 0.50 -3.89
C ASN A 11 -16.21 1.57 -2.81
N ARG A 12 -15.56 2.69 -3.14
CA ARG A 12 -15.11 3.69 -2.17
C ARG A 12 -16.22 4.21 -1.26
N LYS A 13 -17.41 4.46 -1.82
CA LYS A 13 -18.56 4.94 -1.03
C LYS A 13 -18.96 3.93 0.06
N ARG A 14 -19.05 2.64 -0.29
CA ARG A 14 -19.35 1.56 0.65
C ARG A 14 -18.28 1.46 1.75
N TYR A 15 -17.00 1.61 1.40
CA TYR A 15 -15.93 1.64 2.41
C TYR A 15 -16.07 2.83 3.37
N GLN A 16 -16.38 4.01 2.85
CA GLN A 16 -16.56 5.21 3.67
C GLN A 16 -17.76 5.08 4.62
N GLU A 17 -18.86 4.50 4.15
CA GLU A 17 -20.03 4.21 4.97
C GLU A 17 -19.70 3.22 6.10
N LEU A 18 -18.93 2.16 5.82
CA LEU A 18 -18.46 1.23 6.84
C LEU A 18 -17.54 1.93 7.86
N ILE A 19 -16.53 2.64 7.35
CA ILE A 19 -15.52 3.33 8.18
C ILE A 19 -16.18 4.34 9.12
N ALA A 20 -17.21 5.05 8.66
CA ALA A 20 -17.95 6.03 9.47
C ALA A 20 -18.58 5.43 10.74
N THR A 21 -18.83 4.12 10.77
CA THR A 21 -19.41 3.43 11.94
C THR A 21 -18.36 2.96 12.96
N LEU A 22 -17.07 3.00 12.60
CA LEU A 22 -15.98 2.52 13.45
C LEU A 22 -15.56 3.57 14.49
N PRO A 23 -14.89 3.17 15.59
CA PRO A 23 -14.36 4.11 16.56
C PRO A 23 -13.34 5.07 15.93
N HIS A 24 -13.54 6.37 16.14
CA HIS A 24 -12.63 7.41 15.70
C HIS A 24 -11.95 8.07 16.90
N GLU A 25 -10.64 8.26 16.81
CA GLU A 25 -9.86 8.97 17.80
C GLU A 25 -9.05 10.10 17.20
N LYS A 26 -8.69 11.06 18.05
CA LYS A 26 -7.86 12.19 17.63
C LYS A 26 -6.50 11.67 17.15
N GLY A 27 -6.25 11.84 15.86
CA GLY A 27 -4.97 11.51 15.24
C GLY A 27 -3.91 12.58 15.44
N TRP A 28 -2.77 12.38 14.80
CA TRP A 28 -1.57 13.19 14.98
C TRP A 28 -1.62 14.45 14.10
N ARG A 29 -2.55 14.47 13.12
CA ARG A 29 -2.83 15.60 12.24
C ARG A 29 -4.23 16.18 12.56
N PRO A 30 -4.42 17.51 12.55
CA PRO A 30 -5.67 18.14 12.97
C PRO A 30 -6.93 17.68 12.20
N LYS A 31 -6.79 17.30 10.93
CA LYS A 31 -7.90 16.90 10.05
C LYS A 31 -7.82 15.43 9.62
N THR A 32 -7.13 14.59 10.39
CA THR A 32 -6.97 13.18 10.07
C THR A 32 -7.10 12.36 11.34
N PRO A 33 -8.32 11.97 11.73
CA PRO A 33 -8.52 11.06 12.85
C PRO A 33 -7.88 9.70 12.54
N LEU A 34 -7.62 8.94 13.61
CA LEU A 34 -7.33 7.52 13.51
C LEU A 34 -8.62 6.74 13.71
N ILE A 35 -8.79 5.68 12.94
CA ILE A 35 -9.93 4.78 12.97
C ILE A 35 -9.44 3.42 13.43
N GLU A 36 -10.13 2.82 14.41
CA GLU A 36 -9.85 1.48 14.89
C GLU A 36 -10.44 0.44 13.93
N TYR A 37 -9.64 -0.55 13.55
CA TYR A 37 -10.07 -1.71 12.80
C TYR A 37 -9.19 -2.92 13.14
N GLY A 38 -9.79 -3.98 13.69
CA GLY A 38 -9.11 -5.23 13.97
C GLY A 38 -7.94 -5.11 14.97
N GLY A 39 -8.09 -4.26 15.98
CA GLY A 39 -7.09 -3.97 17.01
C GLY A 39 -6.01 -2.96 16.60
N HIS A 40 -6.12 -2.35 15.41
CA HIS A 40 -5.13 -1.43 14.87
C HIS A 40 -5.73 -0.07 14.55
N TRP A 41 -4.91 0.99 14.63
CA TRP A 41 -5.31 2.36 14.36
C TRP A 41 -4.76 2.83 13.02
N LEU A 42 -5.65 3.16 12.09
CA LEU A 42 -5.33 3.53 10.71
C LEU A 42 -5.94 4.87 10.36
N THR A 43 -5.37 5.54 9.37
CA THR A 43 -6.02 6.71 8.77
C THR A 43 -7.02 6.25 7.71
N GLN A 44 -8.04 7.05 7.43
CA GLN A 44 -9.11 6.70 6.51
C GLN A 44 -8.60 6.18 5.15
N HIS A 45 -7.65 6.89 4.52
CA HIS A 45 -7.11 6.48 3.22
C HIS A 45 -6.40 5.11 3.26
N LEU A 46 -5.71 4.78 4.36
CA LEU A 46 -5.08 3.47 4.51
C LEU A 46 -6.12 2.39 4.77
N LEU A 47 -7.18 2.70 5.52
CA LEU A 47 -8.24 1.74 5.82
C LEU A 47 -9.12 1.45 4.59
N GLU A 48 -9.45 2.45 3.78
CA GLU A 48 -10.11 2.25 2.48
C GLU A 48 -9.27 1.31 1.58
N GLY A 49 -7.96 1.53 1.52
CA GLY A 49 -7.04 0.67 0.76
C GLY A 49 -6.93 -0.74 1.34
N LEU A 50 -6.92 -0.90 2.66
CA LEU A 50 -6.90 -2.20 3.35
C LEU A 50 -8.15 -3.02 3.02
N LEU A 51 -9.33 -2.42 3.14
CA LEU A 51 -10.61 -3.08 2.83
C LEU A 51 -10.65 -3.53 1.38
N TYR A 52 -10.21 -2.66 0.46
CA TYR A 52 -10.11 -3.02 -0.96
C TYR A 52 -9.11 -4.16 -1.20
N ALA A 53 -7.93 -4.13 -0.58
CA ALA A 53 -6.94 -5.19 -0.72
C ALA A 53 -7.46 -6.54 -0.19
N GLN A 54 -8.18 -6.55 0.95
CA GLN A 54 -8.78 -7.76 1.50
C GLN A 54 -9.81 -8.41 0.56
N GLU A 55 -10.55 -7.61 -0.20
CA GLU A 55 -11.59 -8.11 -1.11
C GLU A 55 -11.06 -8.48 -2.50
N PHE A 56 -10.11 -7.71 -3.04
CA PHE A 56 -9.75 -7.78 -4.46
C PHE A 56 -8.32 -8.27 -4.73
N PHE A 57 -7.42 -8.24 -3.74
CA PHE A 57 -6.05 -8.70 -3.96
C PHE A 57 -6.00 -10.23 -4.04
N LYS A 58 -5.52 -10.76 -5.17
CA LYS A 58 -5.38 -12.21 -5.41
C LYS A 58 -3.90 -12.58 -5.43
N ALA A 59 -3.40 -13.05 -4.28
CA ALA A 59 -2.03 -13.54 -4.16
C ALA A 59 -1.79 -14.78 -5.03
N GLN A 60 -0.62 -14.86 -5.64
CA GLN A 60 -0.13 -16.06 -6.32
C GLN A 60 0.92 -16.76 -5.45
N PRO A 61 1.08 -18.10 -5.55
CA PRO A 61 2.09 -18.83 -4.79
C PRO A 61 3.54 -18.38 -5.04
N ILE A 62 3.79 -17.67 -6.14
CA ILE A 62 5.10 -17.14 -6.53
C ILE A 62 5.36 -15.71 -6.03
N ASP A 63 4.36 -15.06 -5.44
CA ASP A 63 4.50 -13.68 -4.96
C ASP A 63 5.38 -13.62 -3.71
N PHE A 64 6.14 -12.54 -3.60
CA PHE A 64 6.98 -12.25 -2.44
C PHE A 64 6.54 -10.94 -1.78
N PHE A 65 6.12 -11.01 -0.51
CA PHE A 65 5.67 -9.83 0.23
C PHE A 65 6.79 -9.21 1.05
N ILE A 66 6.87 -7.88 0.98
CA ILE A 66 7.69 -7.07 1.88
C ILE A 66 6.77 -6.48 2.96
N CYS A 67 6.92 -6.97 4.18
CA CYS A 67 6.13 -6.53 5.33
C CYS A 67 7.01 -5.76 6.33
N SER A 68 6.58 -4.57 6.72
CA SER A 68 7.29 -3.74 7.70
C SER A 68 6.36 -2.67 8.25
N PHE A 69 6.60 -2.22 9.48
CA PHE A 69 5.94 -1.02 10.00
C PHE A 69 6.55 0.25 9.34
N PRO A 70 5.79 1.34 9.14
CA PRO A 70 6.34 2.54 8.55
C PRO A 70 7.61 3.01 9.26
N LYS A 71 8.58 3.46 8.48
CA LYS A 71 9.87 4.00 8.95
C LYS A 71 10.87 2.99 9.52
N THR A 72 10.61 1.68 9.42
CA THR A 72 11.58 0.63 9.82
C THR A 72 12.42 0.09 8.65
N GLY A 73 12.75 0.93 7.67
CA GLY A 73 13.66 0.56 6.57
C GLY A 73 13.02 -0.03 5.31
N THR A 74 11.70 0.13 5.10
CA THR A 74 10.99 -0.39 3.90
C THR A 74 11.63 0.03 2.58
N THR A 75 12.13 1.26 2.47
CA THR A 75 12.81 1.75 1.26
C THR A 75 14.07 0.93 0.94
N TRP A 76 14.88 0.63 1.96
CA TRP A 76 16.08 -0.18 1.80
C TRP A 76 15.73 -1.63 1.47
N LEU A 77 14.71 -2.18 2.13
CA LEU A 77 14.24 -3.55 1.90
C LEU A 77 13.65 -3.73 0.49
N LYS A 78 12.90 -2.74 -0.03
CA LYS A 78 12.43 -2.72 -1.43
C LYS A 78 13.60 -2.71 -2.42
N ALA A 79 14.59 -1.85 -2.22
CA ALA A 79 15.77 -1.76 -3.08
C ALA A 79 16.57 -3.06 -3.12
N LEU A 80 16.82 -3.67 -1.95
CA LEU A 80 17.54 -4.95 -1.84
C LEU A 80 16.77 -6.08 -2.53
N THR A 81 15.47 -6.21 -2.25
CA THR A 81 14.64 -7.27 -2.84
C THR A 81 14.61 -7.14 -4.36
N PHE A 82 14.40 -5.92 -4.88
CA PHE A 82 14.43 -5.66 -6.31
C PHE A 82 15.78 -6.03 -6.94
N THR A 83 16.88 -5.64 -6.29
CA THR A 83 18.24 -5.93 -6.78
C THR A 83 18.49 -7.44 -6.83
N ILE A 84 18.13 -8.17 -5.78
CA ILE A 84 18.31 -9.63 -5.70
C ILE A 84 17.50 -10.34 -6.78
N ALA A 85 16.23 -9.95 -6.96
CA ALA A 85 15.35 -10.56 -7.95
C ALA A 85 15.79 -10.29 -9.40
N ASN A 86 16.41 -9.13 -9.66
CA ASN A 86 16.79 -8.69 -11.01
C ASN A 86 18.31 -8.76 -11.29
N ARG A 87 19.09 -9.39 -10.42
CA ARG A 87 20.57 -9.40 -10.49
C ARG A 87 21.13 -9.99 -11.79
N SER A 88 20.45 -10.95 -12.40
CA SER A 88 20.90 -11.57 -13.66
C SER A 88 20.63 -10.71 -14.89
N ARG A 89 19.78 -9.68 -14.76
CA ARG A 89 19.32 -8.83 -15.88
C ARG A 89 19.94 -7.44 -15.85
N SER A 90 20.58 -7.07 -14.74
CA SER A 90 21.11 -5.72 -14.53
C SER A 90 22.62 -5.72 -14.72
N GLU A 91 23.10 -5.24 -15.87
CA GLU A 91 24.45 -4.67 -15.94
C GLU A 91 24.48 -3.45 -14.99
N ASN A 92 25.54 -3.29 -14.19
CA ASN A 92 25.59 -2.29 -13.10
C ASN A 92 25.24 -0.85 -13.56
N SER A 93 25.48 -0.50 -14.83
CA SER A 93 25.16 0.81 -15.42
C SER A 93 23.69 0.98 -15.86
N LYS A 94 22.90 -0.10 -15.90
CA LYS A 94 21.48 -0.12 -16.33
C LYS A 94 20.50 -0.37 -15.18
N ASN A 95 20.96 -0.38 -13.93
CA ASN A 95 20.10 -0.64 -12.77
C ASN A 95 19.04 0.48 -12.62
N LEU A 96 17.75 0.09 -12.64
CA LEU A 96 16.61 1.03 -12.52
C LEU A 96 16.63 1.81 -11.20
N LEU A 97 17.24 1.28 -10.15
CA LEU A 97 17.39 1.98 -8.86
C LEU A 97 18.27 3.24 -8.93
N LEU A 98 19.05 3.42 -10.01
CA LEU A 98 19.80 4.66 -10.26
C LEU A 98 18.91 5.80 -10.78
N LYS A 99 17.72 5.46 -11.30
CA LYS A 99 16.80 6.41 -11.96
C LYS A 99 15.45 6.52 -11.27
N HIS A 100 15.05 5.51 -10.51
CA HIS A 100 13.73 5.39 -9.89
C HIS A 100 13.83 5.20 -8.39
N ASN A 101 12.82 5.69 -7.68
CA ASN A 101 12.67 5.42 -6.26
C ASN A 101 12.30 3.93 -6.05
N PRO A 102 12.83 3.23 -5.04
CA PRO A 102 12.45 1.85 -4.75
C PRO A 102 10.94 1.62 -4.55
N HIS A 103 10.18 2.65 -4.15
CA HIS A 103 8.72 2.60 -4.02
C HIS A 103 7.97 2.53 -5.36
N GLU A 104 8.63 2.80 -6.49
CA GLU A 104 8.07 2.67 -7.84
C GLU A 104 8.31 1.27 -8.43
N LEU A 105 9.29 0.54 -7.90
CA LEU A 105 9.76 -0.73 -8.46
C LEU A 105 9.21 -1.96 -7.73
N VAL A 106 8.73 -1.77 -6.50
CA VAL A 106 8.17 -2.79 -5.60
C VAL A 106 7.02 -2.19 -4.82
#